data_AF-A0A3D1GCL8-F1
#
_entry.id   AF-A0A3D1GCL8-F1
#
_cell.length_a   1.000
_cell.length_b   1.000
_cell.length_c   1.000
_cell.angle_alpha   90.00
_cell.angle_beta   90.00
_cell.angle_gamma   90.00
#
_symmetry.space_group_name_H-M   'P 1'
#
loop_
_entity.id
_entity.type
_entity.pdbx_description
1 polymer ?
#
loop_
_entity_poly.entity_id
_entity_poly.type
_entity_poly.pdbx_seq_one_letter_code
_entity_poly.pdbx_strand_id
1 'polypeptide(L)'
;MPAPAKSRMGLSFLTGMIGAYVFAVIFVKIGRTVGLDTVFSATNADYIMNVLAGFFTGFLTMYITGINRLRILLYVFGSLIVMDSIAYFSTPMPIADMIDRMLTDMAFLVAGFVSYKLLPSANTKDN
;
A
#
# COMPACT_ATOMS: atom_id res chain seq x y z
N MET A 1 -6.71 22.02 -25.41
CA MET A 1 -5.65 22.42 -24.47
C MET A 1 -5.33 21.23 -23.56
N PRO A 2 -4.10 20.71 -23.52
CA PRO A 2 -3.75 19.65 -22.58
C PRO A 2 -3.84 20.21 -21.15
N ALA A 3 -4.53 19.50 -20.26
CA ALA A 3 -4.66 19.87 -18.85
C ALA A 3 -3.27 20.08 -18.21
N PRO A 4 -3.08 21.12 -17.38
CA PRO A 4 -1.79 21.49 -16.81
C PRO A 4 -1.19 20.31 -16.03
N ALA A 5 0.14 20.12 -16.13
CA ALA A 5 0.85 18.99 -15.55
C ALA A 5 0.59 18.76 -14.04
N LYS A 6 0.25 19.82 -13.29
CA LYS A 6 -0.19 19.72 -11.88
C LYS A 6 -1.49 18.94 -11.68
N SER A 7 -2.46 19.07 -12.59
CA SER A 7 -3.73 18.33 -12.53
C SER A 7 -3.54 16.83 -12.78
N ARG A 8 -2.56 16.45 -13.63
CA ARG A 8 -2.24 15.04 -13.92
C ARG A 8 -1.60 14.33 -12.73
N MET A 9 -0.84 15.04 -11.90
CA MET A 9 -0.27 14.49 -10.66
C MET A 9 -1.35 14.19 -9.61
N GLY A 10 -2.38 15.04 -9.48
CA GLY A 10 -3.50 14.77 -8.59
C GLY A 10 -4.35 13.57 -9.01
N LEU A 11 -4.58 13.40 -10.32
CA LEU A 11 -5.34 12.27 -10.85
C LEU A 11 -4.57 10.95 -10.78
N SER A 12 -3.27 10.95 -11.12
CA SER A 12 -2.41 9.76 -10.95
C SER A 12 -2.22 9.37 -9.49
N PHE A 13 -2.19 10.35 -8.59
CA PHE A 13 -2.21 10.12 -7.15
C PHE A 13 -3.53 9.48 -6.69
N LEU A 14 -4.68 10.00 -7.12
CA LEU A 14 -5.99 9.42 -6.79
C LEU A 14 -6.14 8.00 -7.34
N THR A 15 -5.72 7.76 -8.59
CA THR A 15 -5.76 6.43 -9.22
C THR A 15 -4.78 5.46 -8.56
N GLY A 16 -3.59 5.91 -8.16
CA GLY A 16 -2.63 5.09 -7.40
C GLY A 16 -3.15 4.74 -5.99
N MET A 17 -3.83 5.68 -5.33
CA MET A 17 -4.45 5.47 -4.02
C MET A 17 -5.64 4.50 -4.07
N ILE A 18 -6.56 4.68 -5.02
CA ILE A 18 -7.69 3.75 -5.24
C ILE A 18 -7.14 2.38 -5.63
N GLY A 19 -6.10 2.34 -6.46
CA GLY A 19 -5.40 1.12 -6.84
C GLY A 19 -4.88 0.35 -5.62
N ALA A 20 -4.23 1.03 -4.67
CA ALA A 20 -3.70 0.40 -3.45
C ALA A 20 -4.79 -0.26 -2.58
N TYR A 21 -5.94 0.40 -2.41
CA TYR A 21 -7.07 -0.18 -1.66
C TYR A 21 -7.73 -1.35 -2.38
N VAL A 22 -7.98 -1.19 -3.68
CA VAL A 22 -8.55 -2.27 -4.50
C VAL A 22 -7.60 -3.47 -4.52
N PHE A 23 -6.30 -3.22 -4.52
CA PHE A 23 -5.27 -4.26 -4.50
C PHE A 23 -5.31 -5.10 -3.22
N ALA A 24 -5.45 -4.49 -2.04
CA ALA A 24 -5.60 -5.21 -0.77
C ALA A 24 -6.84 -6.12 -0.77
N VAL A 25 -7.99 -5.60 -1.24
CA VAL A 25 -9.24 -6.37 -1.35
C VAL A 25 -9.10 -7.55 -2.32
N ILE A 26 -8.42 -7.34 -3.46
CA ILE A 26 -8.15 -8.40 -4.43
C ILE A 26 -7.26 -9.48 -3.81
N PHE A 27 -6.22 -9.08 -3.06
CA PHE A 27 -5.33 -10.03 -2.38
C PHE A 27 -6.10 -10.91 -1.39
N VAL A 28 -6.94 -10.31 -0.53
CA VAL A 28 -7.77 -11.07 0.40
C VAL A 28 -8.67 -12.07 -0.34
N LYS A 29 -9.33 -11.64 -1.43
CA LYS A 29 -10.15 -12.54 -2.26
C LYS A 29 -9.35 -13.68 -2.88
N ILE A 30 -8.13 -13.42 -3.36
CA ILE A 30 -7.24 -14.46 -3.88
C ILE A 30 -6.90 -15.46 -2.79
N GLY A 31 -6.54 -14.99 -1.58
CA GLY A 31 -6.20 -15.88 -0.47
C GLY A 31 -7.34 -16.82 -0.08
N ARG A 32 -8.57 -16.29 -0.05
CA ARG A 32 -9.78 -17.10 0.16
C ARG A 32 -10.02 -18.12 -0.95
N THR A 33 -9.78 -17.72 -2.20
CA THR A 33 -9.93 -18.62 -3.36
C THR A 33 -8.89 -19.74 -3.37
N VAL A 34 -7.70 -19.49 -2.84
CA VAL A 34 -6.62 -20.48 -2.66
C VAL A 34 -6.86 -21.39 -1.44
N GLY A 35 -7.91 -21.12 -0.66
CA GLY A 35 -8.33 -21.97 0.45
C GLY A 35 -7.54 -21.74 1.74
N LEU A 36 -6.95 -20.56 1.95
CA LEU A 36 -6.30 -20.22 3.23
C LEU A 36 -7.25 -20.36 4.42
N ASP A 37 -8.54 -20.16 4.18
CA ASP A 37 -9.66 -20.28 5.12
C ASP A 37 -9.89 -21.72 5.61
N THR A 38 -9.31 -22.70 4.89
CA THR A 38 -9.36 -24.13 5.26
C THR A 38 -8.22 -24.53 6.19
N VAL A 39 -7.18 -23.69 6.28
CA VAL A 39 -5.97 -23.91 7.09
C VAL A 39 -5.93 -22.99 8.30
N PHE A 40 -6.42 -21.76 8.15
CA PHE A 40 -6.52 -20.76 9.21
C PHE A 40 -7.99 -20.34 9.40
N SER A 41 -8.33 -19.82 10.60
CA SER A 41 -9.62 -19.15 10.78
C SER A 41 -9.75 -17.99 9.79
N ALA A 42 -10.94 -17.75 9.23
CA ALA A 42 -11.20 -16.71 8.22
C ALA A 42 -10.56 -15.35 8.56
N THR A 43 -10.68 -14.90 9.82
CA THR A 43 -10.09 -13.64 10.28
C THR A 43 -8.56 -13.62 10.21
N ASN A 44 -7.90 -14.72 10.57
CA ASN A 44 -6.44 -14.83 10.47
C ASN A 44 -5.97 -14.91 9.02
N ALA A 45 -6.75 -15.57 8.15
CA ALA A 45 -6.46 -15.60 6.72
C ALA A 45 -6.53 -14.17 6.12
N ASP A 46 -7.55 -13.40 6.49
CA ASP A 46 -7.68 -11.99 6.07
C ASP A 46 -6.49 -11.14 6.56
N TYR A 47 -6.08 -11.28 7.83
CA TYR A 47 -4.91 -10.59 8.36
C TYR A 47 -3.63 -10.93 7.61
N ILE A 48 -3.38 -12.21 7.33
CA ILE A 48 -2.20 -12.64 6.57
C ILE A 48 -2.22 -12.02 5.17
N MET A 49 -3.37 -12.01 4.50
CA MET A 49 -3.48 -11.45 3.16
C MET A 49 -3.32 -9.93 3.14
N ASN A 50 -3.84 -9.23 4.14
CA ASN A 50 -3.64 -7.78 4.31
C ASN A 50 -2.16 -7.44 4.54
N VAL A 51 -1.46 -8.21 5.39
CA VAL A 51 0.00 -8.07 5.58
C VAL A 51 0.75 -8.30 4.27
N LEU A 52 0.44 -9.38 3.54
CA LEU A 52 1.09 -9.70 2.27
C LEU A 52 0.83 -8.62 1.21
N ALA A 53 -0.39 -8.09 1.13
CA ALA A 53 -0.74 -7.01 0.22
C ALA A 53 0.07 -5.74 0.53
N GLY A 54 0.16 -5.36 1.81
CA GLY A 54 0.99 -4.24 2.26
C GLY A 54 2.46 -4.46 1.91
N PHE A 55 2.98 -5.65 2.20
CA PHE A 55 4.38 -6.01 1.91
C PHE A 55 4.72 -5.91 0.42
N PHE A 56 3.87 -6.50 -0.42
CA PHE A 56 4.03 -6.48 -1.87
C PHE A 56 3.97 -5.05 -2.41
N THR A 57 3.00 -4.25 -1.95
CA THR A 57 2.84 -2.86 -2.38
C THR A 57 4.03 -1.98 -1.96
N GLY A 58 4.54 -2.17 -0.74
CA GLY A 58 5.72 -1.45 -0.23
C GLY A 58 6.99 -1.78 -1.01
N PHE A 59 7.21 -3.06 -1.30
CA PHE A 59 8.31 -3.51 -2.14
C PHE A 59 8.19 -2.97 -3.58
N LEU A 60 7.02 -3.09 -4.20
CA LEU A 60 6.79 -2.66 -5.57
C LEU A 60 6.99 -1.15 -5.74
N THR A 61 6.51 -0.37 -4.76
CA THR A 61 6.71 1.09 -4.71
C THR A 61 8.19 1.43 -4.73
N MET A 62 9.01 0.72 -3.95
CA MET A 62 10.47 0.92 -3.93
C MET A 62 11.18 0.45 -5.19
N TYR A 63 10.70 -0.64 -5.78
CA TYR A 63 11.27 -1.20 -7.00
C TYR A 63 11.05 -0.28 -8.20
N ILE A 64 9.85 0.29 -8.33
CA ILE A 64 9.49 1.17 -9.45
C ILE A 64 10.11 2.57 -9.29
N THR A 65 10.29 3.03 -8.05
CA THR A 65 10.83 4.38 -7.81
C THR A 65 12.36 4.36 -7.85
N GLY A 66 12.95 4.99 -8.88
CA GLY A 66 14.41 5.03 -9.05
C GLY A 66 15.14 6.09 -8.20
N ILE A 67 14.49 7.24 -7.96
CA ILE A 67 15.07 8.44 -7.34
C ILE A 67 14.16 8.91 -6.21
N ASN A 68 14.72 9.50 -5.13
CA ASN A 68 13.97 10.02 -3.98
C ASN A 68 13.05 8.98 -3.31
N ARG A 69 13.43 7.69 -3.36
CA ARG A 69 12.69 6.54 -2.82
C ARG A 69 12.08 6.78 -1.44
N LEU A 70 12.86 7.31 -0.51
CA LEU A 70 12.41 7.59 0.86
C LEU A 70 11.32 8.67 0.92
N ARG A 71 11.44 9.76 0.13
CA ARG A 71 10.41 10.80 0.08
C ARG A 71 9.12 10.24 -0.51
N ILE A 72 9.22 9.41 -1.55
CA ILE A 72 8.04 8.81 -2.17
C ILE A 72 7.38 7.83 -1.20
N LEU A 73 8.14 7.03 -0.46
CA LEU A 73 7.59 6.14 0.58
C LEU A 73 6.78 6.91 1.62
N LEU A 74 7.39 7.93 2.21
CA LEU A 74 6.76 8.72 3.26
C LEU A 74 5.54 9.47 2.73
N TYR A 75 5.61 9.93 1.47
CA TYR A 75 4.47 10.57 0.82
C TYR A 75 3.31 9.60 0.61
N VAL A 76 3.57 8.40 0.08
CA VAL A 76 2.54 7.36 -0.11
C VAL A 76 1.97 6.92 1.24
N PHE A 77 2.82 6.66 2.22
CA PHE A 77 2.39 6.28 3.57
C PHE A 77 1.53 7.35 4.25
N GLY A 78 1.96 8.62 4.20
CA GLY A 78 1.17 9.72 4.74
C GLY A 78 -0.17 9.89 4.03
N SER A 79 -0.24 9.55 2.75
CA SER A 79 -1.48 9.60 1.96
C SER A 79 -2.46 8.49 2.34
N LEU A 80 -1.95 7.28 2.64
CA LEU A 80 -2.76 6.17 3.15
C LEU A 80 -3.39 6.52 4.51
N ILE A 81 -2.60 7.08 5.44
CA ILE A 81 -3.09 7.53 6.75
C ILE A 81 -4.21 8.58 6.60
N VAL A 82 -4.03 9.55 5.71
CA VAL A 82 -5.04 10.59 5.47
C VAL A 82 -6.32 9.96 4.91
N MET A 83 -6.22 8.99 4.02
CA MET A 83 -7.38 8.26 3.49
C MET A 83 -8.10 7.44 4.55
N ASP A 84 -7.37 6.69 5.38
CA ASP A 84 -7.98 5.94 6.48
C ASP A 84 -8.66 6.86 7.48
N SER A 85 -8.05 8.02 7.77
CA SER A 85 -8.67 9.05 8.60
C SER A 85 -9.97 9.55 7.97
N ILE A 86 -9.97 9.88 6.68
CA ILE A 86 -11.18 10.30 5.96
C ILE A 86 -12.23 9.18 5.98
N ALA A 87 -11.86 7.93 5.72
CA ALA A 87 -12.78 6.80 5.71
C ALA A 87 -13.42 6.57 7.09
N TYR A 88 -12.63 6.68 8.15
CA TYR A 88 -13.09 6.58 9.54
C TYR A 88 -14.09 7.68 9.90
N PHE A 89 -13.84 8.93 9.49
CA PHE A 89 -14.73 10.05 9.81
C PHE A 89 -15.93 10.20 8.86
N SER A 90 -15.85 9.69 7.63
CA SER A 90 -16.90 9.86 6.61
C SER A 90 -17.93 8.74 6.61
N THR A 91 -17.56 7.55 7.09
CA THR A 91 -18.45 6.38 7.15
C THR A 91 -18.32 5.66 8.48
N PRO A 92 -19.42 5.09 9.03
CA PRO A 92 -19.33 4.19 10.18
C PRO A 92 -18.61 2.91 9.75
N MET A 93 -17.28 2.92 9.90
CA MET A 93 -16.42 1.79 9.59
C MET A 93 -16.29 0.86 10.81
N PRO A 94 -16.50 -0.46 10.65
CA PRO A 94 -16.23 -1.42 11.70
C PRO A 94 -14.77 -1.33 12.16
N ILE A 95 -14.52 -1.50 13.46
CA ILE A 95 -13.16 -1.46 14.03
C ILE A 95 -12.27 -2.54 13.39
N ALA A 96 -12.84 -3.69 13.02
CA ALA A 96 -12.12 -4.76 12.32
C ALA A 96 -11.53 -4.29 10.99
N ASP A 97 -12.30 -3.58 10.17
CA ASP A 97 -11.84 -3.03 8.89
C ASP A 97 -10.73 -1.98 9.10
N MET A 98 -10.82 -1.21 10.19
CA MET A 98 -9.77 -0.24 10.54
C MET A 98 -8.47 -0.93 10.95
N ILE A 99 -8.55 -2.04 11.69
CA ILE A 99 -7.39 -2.87 12.04
C ILE A 99 -6.75 -3.45 10.78
N ASP A 100 -7.54 -3.97 9.85
CA ASP A 100 -7.05 -4.53 8.58
C ASP A 100 -6.28 -3.51 7.74
N ARG A 101 -6.79 -2.28 7.69
CA ARG A 101 -6.17 -1.16 6.99
C ARG A 101 -4.86 -0.73 7.66
N MET A 102 -4.87 -0.54 8.97
CA MET A 102 -3.65 -0.24 9.74
C MET A 102 -2.59 -1.33 9.61
N LEU A 103 -2.99 -2.60 9.58
CA LEU A 103 -2.08 -3.72 9.40
C LEU A 103 -1.42 -3.69 8.02
N THR A 104 -2.19 -3.39 6.98
CA THR A 104 -1.70 -3.21 5.60
C THR A 104 -0.73 -2.04 5.51
N ASP A 105 -1.06 -0.90 6.11
CA ASP A 105 -0.24 0.31 6.12
C ASP A 105 1.10 0.11 6.84
N MET A 106 1.09 -0.58 7.98
CA MET A 106 2.32 -0.92 8.71
C MET A 106 3.18 -1.90 7.91
N ALA A 107 2.57 -2.92 7.31
CA ALA A 107 3.29 -3.86 6.44
C ALA A 107 3.90 -3.15 5.22
N PHE A 108 3.16 -2.21 4.60
CA PHE A 108 3.66 -1.35 3.53
C PHE A 108 4.89 -0.56 3.96
N LEU A 109 4.83 0.11 5.12
CA LEU A 109 5.93 0.94 5.61
C LEU A 109 7.17 0.08 5.91
N VAL A 110 7.00 -1.04 6.61
CA VAL A 110 8.09 -1.96 6.96
C VAL A 110 8.74 -2.51 5.70
N ALA A 111 7.96 -3.04 4.77
CA ALA A 111 8.47 -3.59 3.52
C ALA A 111 9.15 -2.53 2.66
N GLY A 112 8.57 -1.33 2.59
CA GLY A 112 9.18 -0.19 1.90
C GLY A 112 10.52 0.21 2.52
N PHE A 113 10.63 0.23 3.85
CA PHE A 113 11.87 0.60 4.53
C PHE A 113 12.96 -0.48 4.38
N VAL A 114 12.59 -1.75 4.49
CA VAL A 114 13.49 -2.89 4.24
C VAL A 114 13.98 -2.86 2.79
N SER A 115 13.07 -2.68 1.83
CA SER A 115 13.40 -2.60 0.41
C SER A 115 14.28 -1.40 0.07
N TYR A 116 14.06 -0.26 0.72
CA TYR A 116 14.92 0.92 0.59
C TYR A 116 16.36 0.64 1.01
N LYS A 117 16.58 -0.20 2.03
CA LYS A 117 17.91 -0.60 2.50
C LYS A 117 18.57 -1.66 1.61
N LEU A 118 17.77 -2.53 1.00
CA LEU A 118 18.27 -3.65 0.20
C LEU A 118 18.48 -3.31 -1.28
N LEU A 119 17.68 -2.40 -1.84
CA LEU A 119 17.75 -2.05 -3.25
C LEU A 119 18.88 -1.03 -3.50
N PRO A 120 19.83 -1.32 -4.40
CA PRO A 120 20.87 -0.37 -4.77
C PRO A 120 20.24 0.94 -5.24
N SER A 121 20.69 2.06 -4.68
CA SER A 121 20.27 3.38 -5.16
C SER A 121 20.81 3.54 -6.58
N ALA A 122 19.94 3.95 -7.51
CA ALA A 122 20.33 4.17 -8.91
C ALA A 122 21.42 5.26 -9.05
N ASN A 123 21.65 6.08 -8.02
CA ASN A 123 22.72 7.08 -7.95
C ASN A 123 24.10 6.54 -7.58
N THR A 124 24.28 5.22 -7.38
CA THR A 124 25.56 4.65 -6.90
C THR A 124 26.48 4.15 -8.02
N LYS A 125 26.19 4.48 -9.29
CA LYS A 125 27.00 4.02 -10.44
C LYS A 125 27.96 5.07 -11.03
N ASP A 126 28.01 6.28 -10.49
CA ASP A 126 28.80 7.38 -11.07
C ASP A 126 29.79 8.01 -10.05
N ASN A 127 30.55 7.19 -9.31
CA ASN A 127 31.74 7.65 -8.59
C ASN A 127 32.89 6.64 -8.72
#